data_AF-T0YXF9-F1
#
_entry.id   AF-T0YXF9-F1
#
_cell.length_a   1.000
_cell.length_b   1.000
_cell.length_c   1.000
_cell.angle_alpha   90.00
_cell.angle_beta   90.00
_cell.angle_gamma   90.00
#
_symmetry.space_group_name_H-M   'P 1'
#
loop_
_entity.id
_entity.type
_entity.pdbx_description
1 polymer ?
#
loop_
_entity_poly.entity_id
_entity_poly.type
_entity_poly.pdbx_seq_one_letter_code
_entity_poly.pdbx_strand_id
1 'polypeptide(L)'
;YRLHGGKILEISHAFLERLQSTWSGNAERGHSRLQAGHPLEAAVGLHALHMLLAGGQQFQTFLSGLRGAGITIGAQTQSPAWAASADAGGVAVQRVQVLDQSLGGYRLLWHAEAGMRIRVGEIVGLAPPAERGDTQEWMIGIVRWLRIEESGQLDTGVELLARQALPAAVRVPDARGQLRNAVRALLLRGDDHEQLLLTTLNETIPVALEVSLPEDPCDWQPLPSVRLAQIESSEALGPGYQSLRVSAAPRPVAAAAVAETDA
;
A
#
# COMPACT_ATOMS: atom_id res chain seq x y z
N TYR A 1 14.42 19.38 28.49
CA TYR A 1 15.61 18.67 29.03
C TYR A 1 16.72 19.69 29.29
N ARG A 2 17.52 19.55 30.35
CA ARG A 2 18.63 20.46 30.68
C ARG A 2 19.96 19.74 30.49
N LEU A 3 20.75 20.13 29.51
CA LEU A 3 22.14 19.70 29.37
C LEU A 3 22.98 20.33 30.49
N HIS A 4 23.87 19.56 31.09
CA HIS A 4 24.77 20.07 32.14
C HIS A 4 25.62 21.20 31.57
N GLY A 5 25.36 22.44 32.00
CA GLY A 5 26.04 23.65 31.50
C GLY A 5 25.50 24.25 30.19
N GLY A 6 24.39 23.74 29.63
CA GLY A 6 23.83 24.18 28.34
C GLY A 6 22.49 24.94 28.44
N LYS A 7 22.09 25.59 27.34
CA LYS A 7 20.81 26.28 27.17
C LYS A 7 19.62 25.35 27.45
N ILE A 8 18.57 25.89 28.06
CA ILE A 8 17.28 25.20 28.22
C ILE A 8 16.67 25.04 26.82
N LEU A 9 16.52 23.79 26.38
CA LEU A 9 15.78 23.44 25.17
C LEU A 9 14.34 23.12 25.57
N GLU A 10 13.41 23.96 25.11
CA GLU A 10 11.99 23.66 25.13
C GLU A 10 11.70 22.66 24.02
N ILE A 11 11.28 21.46 24.42
CA ILE A 11 10.96 20.37 23.50
C ILE A 11 9.46 20.13 23.62
N SER A 12 8.75 20.18 22.49
CA SER A 12 7.30 19.94 22.47
C SER A 12 6.99 18.46 22.71
N HIS A 13 5.84 18.19 23.33
CA HIS A 13 5.36 16.82 23.56
C HIS A 13 5.26 16.02 22.25
N ALA A 14 4.73 16.65 21.19
CA ALA A 14 4.62 16.03 19.86
C ALA A 14 5.98 15.72 19.19
N PHE A 15 7.07 16.40 19.60
CA PHE A 15 8.42 16.06 19.17
C PHE A 15 8.95 14.86 19.93
N LEU A 16 8.69 14.77 21.24
CA LEU A 16 9.05 13.60 22.04
C LEU A 16 8.29 12.34 21.57
N GLU A 17 7.00 12.46 21.21
CA GLU A 17 6.23 11.34 20.64
C GLU A 17 6.78 10.91 19.26
N ARG A 18 7.18 11.86 18.42
CA ARG A 18 7.83 11.56 17.14
C ARG A 18 9.21 10.93 17.33
N LEU A 19 10.01 11.45 18.25
CA LEU A 19 11.34 10.90 18.53
C LEU A 19 11.23 9.52 19.16
N GLN A 20 10.27 9.32 20.07
CA GLN A 20 9.97 8.04 20.69
C GLN A 20 9.48 7.03 19.65
N SER A 21 8.55 7.37 18.75
CA SER A 21 8.12 6.47 17.67
C SER A 21 9.21 6.17 16.65
N THR A 22 10.08 7.15 16.36
CA THR A 22 11.19 6.96 15.40
C THR A 22 12.33 6.13 16.00
N TRP A 23 12.60 6.25 17.31
CA TRP A 23 13.70 5.54 17.98
C TRP A 23 13.28 4.28 18.75
N SER A 24 11.99 4.10 19.07
CA SER A 24 11.45 2.80 19.52
C SER A 24 11.41 1.79 18.37
N GLY A 25 11.48 2.27 17.12
CA GLY A 25 11.60 1.48 15.90
C GLY A 25 12.95 0.82 15.67
N ASN A 26 13.96 1.06 16.52
CA ASN A 26 15.01 0.05 16.75
C ASN A 26 14.37 -1.10 17.56
N ALA A 27 13.36 -1.73 16.96
CA ALA A 27 12.74 -2.92 17.48
C ALA A 27 13.87 -3.94 17.64
N GLU A 28 14.26 -4.16 18.89
CA GLU A 28 14.90 -5.41 19.26
C GLU A 28 14.11 -6.54 18.58
N ARG A 29 14.84 -7.52 18.08
CA ARG A 29 14.34 -8.69 17.34
C ARG A 29 13.38 -9.48 18.24
N GLY A 30 12.15 -8.99 18.42
CA GLY A 30 11.20 -9.47 19.42
C GLY A 30 10.47 -10.74 19.00
N HIS A 31 10.48 -11.05 17.70
CA HIS A 31 9.94 -12.29 17.18
C HIS A 31 11.05 -13.32 17.02
N SER A 32 10.85 -14.50 17.60
CA SER A 32 11.71 -15.65 17.35
C SER A 32 11.71 -15.98 15.86
N ARG A 33 12.90 -16.19 15.31
CA ARG A 33 13.08 -16.63 13.93
C ARG A 33 13.12 -18.14 13.87
N LEU A 34 12.30 -18.70 12.99
CA LEU A 34 12.30 -20.12 12.69
C LEU A 34 12.99 -20.32 11.36
N GLN A 35 13.95 -21.24 11.31
CA GLN A 35 14.52 -21.71 10.05
C GLN A 35 13.38 -22.25 9.19
N ALA A 36 13.39 -21.87 7.92
CA ALA A 36 12.40 -22.27 6.95
C ALA A 36 13.11 -22.85 5.73
N GLY A 37 12.40 -23.74 5.03
CA GLY A 37 12.89 -24.41 3.83
C GLY A 37 11.79 -24.55 2.78
N HIS A 38 10.70 -23.80 2.90
CA HIS A 38 9.59 -23.84 1.95
C HIS A 38 9.71 -22.72 0.91
N PRO A 39 9.18 -22.94 -0.31
CA PRO A 39 9.15 -21.94 -1.35
C PRO A 39 7.93 -21.02 -1.20
N LEU A 40 8.09 -19.77 -1.63
CA LEU A 40 6.99 -18.85 -1.90
C LEU A 40 7.05 -18.38 -3.36
N GLU A 41 5.95 -17.84 -3.83
CA GLU A 41 5.90 -17.01 -5.02
C GLU A 41 5.99 -15.54 -4.63
N ALA A 42 6.77 -14.79 -5.40
CA ALA A 42 7.03 -13.39 -5.15
C ALA A 42 6.82 -12.53 -6.41
N ALA A 43 6.24 -11.35 -6.21
CA ALA A 43 6.08 -10.33 -7.24
C ALA A 43 6.52 -8.97 -6.69
N VAL A 44 7.23 -8.18 -7.51
CA VAL A 44 7.87 -6.95 -7.06
C VAL A 44 7.18 -5.72 -7.66
N GLY A 45 6.86 -4.75 -6.81
CA GLY A 45 6.36 -3.44 -7.20
C GLY A 45 4.83 -3.32 -7.31
N LEU A 46 4.33 -2.08 -7.14
CA LEU A 46 2.89 -1.80 -7.04
C LEU A 46 2.07 -2.20 -8.27
N HIS A 47 2.62 -2.03 -9.46
CA HIS A 47 1.91 -2.41 -10.68
C HIS A 47 1.61 -3.91 -10.70
N ALA A 48 2.64 -4.75 -10.47
CA ALA A 48 2.51 -6.20 -10.46
C ALA A 48 1.52 -6.66 -9.40
N LEU A 49 1.63 -6.12 -8.18
CA LEU A 49 0.76 -6.47 -7.06
C LEU A 49 -0.68 -6.07 -7.31
N HIS A 50 -0.91 -4.86 -7.81
CA HIS A 50 -2.26 -4.44 -8.16
C HIS A 50 -2.87 -5.33 -9.25
N MET A 51 -2.11 -5.70 -10.28
CA MET A 51 -2.59 -6.60 -11.33
C MET A 51 -2.95 -7.97 -10.78
N LEU A 52 -2.08 -8.58 -9.95
CA LEU A 52 -2.34 -9.89 -9.34
C LEU A 52 -3.59 -9.88 -8.47
N LEU A 53 -3.72 -8.87 -7.60
CA LEU A 53 -4.87 -8.70 -6.72
C LEU A 53 -6.16 -8.38 -7.49
N ALA A 54 -6.06 -7.73 -8.65
CA ALA A 54 -7.19 -7.48 -9.56
C ALA A 54 -7.47 -8.63 -10.53
N GLY A 55 -7.01 -9.85 -10.24
CA GLY A 55 -7.27 -11.03 -11.09
C GLY A 55 -6.62 -10.95 -12.47
N GLY A 56 -5.46 -10.29 -12.58
CA GLY A 56 -4.74 -10.08 -13.84
C GLY A 56 -5.25 -8.92 -14.69
N GLN A 57 -6.18 -8.10 -14.18
CA GLN A 57 -6.74 -6.98 -14.93
C GLN A 57 -5.82 -5.75 -14.92
N GLN A 58 -5.68 -5.12 -16.10
CA GLN A 58 -5.09 -3.79 -16.21
C GLN A 58 -5.90 -2.75 -15.44
N PHE A 59 -5.24 -1.69 -14.96
CA PHE A 59 -5.87 -0.71 -14.07
C PHE A 59 -7.05 0.02 -14.71
N GLN A 60 -7.00 0.34 -16.00
CA GLN A 60 -8.14 0.98 -16.67
C GLN A 60 -9.35 0.04 -16.78
N THR A 61 -9.11 -1.24 -17.02
CA THR A 61 -10.16 -2.28 -17.02
C THR A 61 -10.76 -2.44 -15.64
N PHE A 62 -9.91 -2.51 -14.60
CA PHE A 62 -10.32 -2.52 -13.21
C PHE A 62 -11.20 -1.31 -12.86
N LEU A 63 -10.75 -0.09 -13.17
CA LEU A 63 -11.51 1.14 -12.94
C LEU A 63 -12.88 1.16 -13.65
N SER A 64 -12.93 0.63 -14.87
CA SER A 64 -14.16 0.55 -15.65
C SER A 64 -15.14 -0.45 -15.04
N GLY A 65 -14.63 -1.58 -14.53
CA GLY A 65 -15.42 -2.60 -13.83
C GLY A 65 -16.04 -2.08 -12.52
N LEU A 66 -15.31 -1.27 -11.76
CA LEU A 66 -15.79 -0.70 -10.49
C LEU A 66 -17.00 0.24 -10.63
N ARG A 67 -17.24 0.81 -11.81
CA ARG A 67 -18.15 1.96 -11.99
C ARG A 67 -19.45 1.69 -12.77
N GLY A 68 -19.68 0.46 -13.25
CA GLY A 68 -20.93 0.01 -13.88
C GLY A 68 -21.69 1.04 -14.75
N ALA A 69 -21.42 1.09 -16.06
CA ALA A 69 -22.28 1.62 -17.15
C ALA A 69 -22.99 3.00 -17.04
N GLY A 70 -22.75 3.86 -16.03
CA GLY A 70 -23.64 5.00 -15.76
C GLY A 70 -23.02 6.35 -15.39
N ILE A 71 -21.70 6.52 -15.36
CA ILE A 71 -21.09 7.82 -15.02
C ILE A 71 -20.11 8.23 -16.11
N THR A 72 -20.53 9.19 -16.92
CA THR A 72 -19.72 9.89 -17.92
C THR A 72 -18.40 10.35 -17.30
N ILE A 73 -17.32 9.78 -17.79
CA ILE A 73 -15.96 10.29 -17.61
C ILE A 73 -15.95 11.71 -18.18
N GLY A 74 -15.87 12.73 -17.32
CA GLY A 74 -15.40 14.03 -17.75
C GLY A 74 -14.04 13.82 -18.40
N ALA A 75 -13.95 14.15 -19.69
CA ALA A 75 -12.91 13.78 -20.66
C ALA A 75 -11.48 14.28 -20.37
N GLN A 76 -10.98 14.15 -19.15
CA GLN A 76 -9.67 14.62 -18.71
C GLN A 76 -8.86 13.54 -17.96
N THR A 77 -9.22 12.26 -18.11
CA THR A 77 -8.43 11.15 -17.55
C THR A 77 -7.32 10.71 -18.52
N GLN A 78 -6.44 11.65 -18.90
CA GLN A 78 -5.18 11.26 -19.50
C GLN A 78 -4.31 10.63 -18.40
N SER A 79 -4.25 9.29 -18.35
CA SER A 79 -3.18 8.62 -17.61
C SER A 79 -1.84 9.20 -18.07
N PRO A 80 -1.01 9.73 -17.17
CA PRO A 80 0.24 10.32 -17.58
C PRO A 80 1.14 9.24 -18.20
N ALA A 81 1.96 9.59 -19.19
CA ALA A 81 2.73 8.64 -20.01
C ALA A 81 3.62 7.67 -19.20
N TRP A 82 4.04 8.06 -17.99
CA TRP A 82 4.78 7.19 -17.06
C TRP A 82 3.91 6.07 -16.46
N ALA A 83 2.60 6.32 -16.25
CA ALA A 83 1.65 5.29 -15.82
C ALA A 83 1.29 4.33 -16.96
N ALA A 84 1.32 4.78 -18.22
CA ALA A 84 1.08 3.94 -19.40
C ALA A 84 2.28 3.01 -19.71
N SER A 85 3.52 3.47 -19.48
CA SER A 85 4.73 2.65 -19.67
C SER A 85 4.82 1.48 -18.67
N ALA A 86 4.27 1.66 -17.46
CA ALA A 86 4.16 0.58 -16.47
C ALA A 86 3.21 -0.54 -16.89
N ASP A 87 2.29 -0.29 -17.85
CA ASP A 87 1.21 -1.21 -18.23
C ASP A 87 1.54 -2.12 -19.43
N ALA A 88 2.71 -1.97 -20.04
CA ALA A 88 3.12 -2.72 -21.23
C ALA A 88 3.82 -4.06 -20.94
N GLY A 89 4.12 -4.37 -19.67
CA GLY A 89 4.80 -5.60 -19.26
C GLY A 89 3.85 -6.59 -18.56
N GLY A 90 3.99 -7.87 -18.85
CA GLY A 90 3.35 -8.92 -18.06
C GLY A 90 3.86 -8.94 -16.61
N VAL A 91 3.09 -9.53 -15.70
CA VAL A 91 3.53 -9.68 -14.30
C VAL A 91 4.53 -10.84 -14.20
N ALA A 92 5.75 -10.54 -13.74
CA ALA A 92 6.74 -11.55 -13.43
C ALA A 92 6.53 -12.04 -11.99
N VAL A 93 6.04 -13.27 -11.84
CA VAL A 93 6.00 -13.99 -10.57
C VAL A 93 7.19 -14.95 -10.52
N GLN A 94 7.97 -14.87 -9.46
CA GLN A 94 9.18 -15.67 -9.29
C GLN A 94 9.07 -16.57 -8.07
N ARG A 95 9.65 -17.76 -8.17
CA ARG A 95 9.75 -18.68 -7.04
C ARG A 95 10.97 -18.29 -6.19
N VAL A 96 10.74 -18.02 -4.91
CA VAL A 96 11.75 -17.67 -3.93
C VAL A 96 11.81 -18.73 -2.83
N GLN A 97 12.95 -18.83 -2.18
CA GLN A 97 13.15 -19.77 -1.09
C GLN A 97 13.15 -19.01 0.25
N VAL A 98 12.32 -19.43 1.20
CA VAL A 98 12.39 -18.87 2.56
C VAL A 98 13.52 -19.54 3.31
N LEU A 99 14.44 -18.75 3.86
CA LEU A 99 15.57 -19.22 4.67
C LEU A 99 15.23 -19.18 6.16
N ASP A 100 14.62 -18.09 6.61
CA ASP A 100 14.05 -17.97 7.95
C ASP A 100 12.83 -17.04 7.94
N GLN A 101 11.98 -17.19 8.95
CA GLN A 101 10.74 -16.42 9.09
C GLN A 101 10.44 -16.07 10.54
N SER A 102 9.67 -15.01 10.74
CA SER A 102 9.12 -14.57 12.02
C SER A 102 7.68 -14.10 11.82
N LEU A 103 6.98 -13.69 12.89
CA LEU A 103 5.62 -13.11 12.73
C LEU A 103 5.61 -11.84 11.89
N GLY A 104 6.71 -11.08 11.87
CA GLY A 104 6.82 -9.79 11.18
C GLY A 104 7.49 -9.82 9.82
N GLY A 105 7.92 -10.98 9.30
CA GLY A 105 8.65 -11.00 8.03
C GLY A 105 9.40 -12.28 7.69
N TYR A 106 10.03 -12.24 6.53
CA TYR A 106 10.76 -13.35 5.92
C TYR A 106 12.18 -12.93 5.53
N ARG A 107 13.13 -13.86 5.61
CA ARG A 107 14.38 -13.79 4.87
C ARG A 107 14.26 -14.70 3.65
N LEU A 108 14.41 -14.11 2.47
CA LEU A 108 14.20 -14.77 1.19
C LEU A 108 15.51 -14.87 0.43
N LEU A 109 15.71 -16.01 -0.22
CA LEU A 109 16.75 -16.25 -1.21
C LEU A 109 16.11 -16.25 -2.60
N TRP A 110 16.62 -15.40 -3.46
CA TRP A 110 16.20 -15.23 -4.83
C TRP A 110 17.26 -15.79 -5.77
N HIS A 111 16.81 -16.46 -6.82
CA HIS A 111 17.64 -16.76 -7.97
C HIS A 111 17.54 -15.55 -8.90
N ALA A 112 18.59 -14.73 -8.95
CA ALA A 112 18.56 -13.49 -9.71
C ALA A 112 18.41 -13.80 -11.22
N GLU A 113 17.23 -13.52 -11.77
CA GLU A 113 16.98 -13.60 -13.20
C GLU A 113 17.20 -12.25 -13.89
N ALA A 114 17.51 -12.30 -15.18
CA ALA A 114 17.71 -11.10 -15.98
C ALA A 114 16.46 -10.19 -15.96
N GLY A 115 16.62 -8.94 -15.56
CA GLY A 115 15.54 -7.94 -15.56
C GLY A 115 14.81 -7.77 -14.23
N MET A 116 15.12 -8.55 -13.19
CA MET A 116 14.58 -8.34 -11.85
C MET A 116 15.05 -6.99 -11.28
N ARG A 117 14.10 -6.11 -10.95
CA ARG A 117 14.35 -4.78 -10.38
C ARG A 117 13.86 -4.70 -8.93
N ILE A 118 14.62 -5.30 -8.02
CA ILE A 118 14.36 -5.24 -6.57
C ILE A 118 15.40 -4.34 -5.90
N ARG A 119 14.95 -3.51 -4.95
CA ARG A 119 15.78 -2.57 -4.18
C ARG A 119 15.25 -2.44 -2.76
N VAL A 120 16.07 -1.88 -1.88
CA VAL A 120 15.60 -1.49 -0.54
C VAL A 120 14.48 -0.46 -0.64
N GLY A 121 13.43 -0.65 0.13
CA GLY A 121 12.20 0.15 0.10
C GLY A 121 11.23 -0.25 -1.02
N GLU A 122 11.53 -1.28 -1.81
CA GLU A 122 10.61 -1.81 -2.82
C GLU A 122 9.55 -2.68 -2.14
N ILE A 123 8.31 -2.60 -2.63
CA ILE A 123 7.23 -3.45 -2.12
C ILE A 123 7.23 -4.78 -2.85
N VAL A 124 6.86 -5.82 -2.12
CA VAL A 124 6.85 -7.20 -2.59
C VAL A 124 5.58 -7.89 -2.12
N GLY A 125 4.98 -8.67 -3.00
CA GLY A 125 3.90 -9.59 -2.68
C GLY A 125 4.49 -10.97 -2.50
N LEU A 126 3.99 -11.70 -1.51
CA LEU A 126 4.37 -13.06 -1.21
C LEU A 126 3.13 -13.92 -1.08
N ALA A 127 3.09 -15.04 -1.78
CA ALA A 127 2.02 -16.02 -1.66
C ALA A 127 2.61 -17.44 -1.60
N PRO A 128 1.94 -18.39 -0.94
CA PRO A 128 2.21 -19.80 -1.19
C PRO A 128 2.08 -20.10 -2.69
N PRO A 129 2.90 -21.02 -3.24
CA PRO A 129 2.79 -21.41 -4.64
C PRO A 129 1.36 -21.87 -4.97
N ALA A 130 0.82 -21.44 -6.13
CA ALA A 130 -0.54 -21.76 -6.50
C ALA A 130 -0.74 -23.28 -6.63
N GLU A 131 -1.79 -23.80 -5.99
CA GLU A 131 -2.30 -25.13 -6.30
C GLU A 131 -3.36 -25.05 -7.42
N ARG A 132 -3.62 -26.17 -8.09
CA ARG A 132 -4.37 -26.18 -9.34
C ARG A 132 -5.85 -25.80 -9.09
N GLY A 133 -6.20 -24.56 -9.41
CA GLY A 133 -7.57 -24.03 -9.31
C GLY A 133 -7.78 -23.04 -8.16
N ASP A 134 -6.75 -22.79 -7.34
CA ASP A 134 -6.88 -21.93 -6.17
C ASP A 134 -6.49 -20.47 -6.47
N THR A 135 -7.27 -19.54 -5.93
CA THR A 135 -6.87 -18.14 -5.81
C THR A 135 -5.83 -18.00 -4.72
N GLN A 136 -4.68 -17.42 -5.07
CA GLN A 136 -3.62 -17.14 -4.12
C GLN A 136 -3.96 -15.92 -3.25
N GLU A 137 -3.80 -16.08 -1.95
CA GLU A 137 -3.81 -14.94 -1.01
C GLU A 137 -2.41 -14.33 -0.95
N TRP A 138 -2.30 -13.08 -1.40
CA TRP A 138 -1.04 -12.35 -1.43
C TRP A 138 -0.85 -11.55 -0.14
N MET A 139 0.21 -11.88 0.60
CA MET A 139 0.76 -11.05 1.66
C MET A 139 1.57 -9.91 1.04
N ILE A 140 1.54 -8.73 1.66
CA ILE A 140 2.27 -7.55 1.20
C ILE A 140 3.38 -7.24 2.19
N GLY A 141 4.58 -7.02 1.69
CA GLY A 141 5.75 -6.64 2.46
C GLY A 141 6.61 -5.59 1.78
N ILE A 142 7.65 -5.15 2.49
CA ILE A 142 8.66 -4.21 2.01
C ILE A 142 10.07 -4.76 2.22
N VAL A 143 10.93 -4.57 1.23
CA VAL A 143 12.34 -4.95 1.29
C VAL A 143 13.08 -3.99 2.21
N ARG A 144 13.59 -4.48 3.35
CA ARG A 144 14.34 -3.67 4.33
C ARG A 144 15.85 -3.70 4.10
N TRP A 145 16.35 -4.80 3.56
CA TRP A 145 17.76 -4.93 3.18
C TRP A 145 17.90 -5.97 2.07
N LEU A 146 19.00 -5.88 1.34
CA LEU A 146 19.40 -6.84 0.32
C LEU A 146 20.90 -7.12 0.40
N ARG A 147 21.30 -8.34 0.06
CA ARG A 147 22.70 -8.78 -0.04
C ARG A 147 22.83 -9.63 -1.29
N ILE A 148 23.78 -9.28 -2.15
CA ILE A 148 24.11 -10.07 -3.34
C ILE A 148 25.36 -10.88 -2.99
N GLU A 149 25.28 -12.20 -3.13
CA GLU A 149 26.42 -13.10 -2.95
C GLU A 149 27.23 -13.21 -4.25
N GLU A 150 28.49 -13.63 -4.14
CA GLU A 150 29.39 -13.83 -5.29
C GLU A 150 28.87 -14.84 -6.30
N SER A 151 28.02 -15.78 -5.87
CA SER A 151 27.32 -16.74 -6.72
C SER A 151 26.24 -16.11 -7.61
N GLY A 152 25.93 -14.82 -7.43
CA GLY A 152 24.82 -14.13 -8.09
C GLY A 152 23.47 -14.35 -7.39
N GLN A 153 23.43 -15.09 -6.28
CA GLN A 153 22.24 -15.20 -5.44
C GLN A 153 21.96 -13.90 -4.71
N LEU A 154 20.67 -13.61 -4.49
CA LEU A 154 20.23 -12.41 -3.78
C LEU A 154 19.48 -12.83 -2.51
N ASP A 155 20.00 -12.42 -1.36
CA ASP A 155 19.34 -12.51 -0.06
C ASP A 155 18.59 -11.19 0.21
N THR A 156 17.35 -11.27 0.66
CA THR A 156 16.59 -10.09 1.09
C THR A 156 15.88 -10.31 2.42
N GLY A 157 15.84 -9.28 3.25
CA GLY A 157 14.92 -9.22 4.37
C GLY A 157 13.66 -8.46 3.99
N VAL A 158 12.52 -9.14 4.10
CA VAL A 158 11.19 -8.57 3.85
C VAL A 158 10.45 -8.44 5.17
N GLU A 159 9.99 -7.23 5.46
CA GLU A 159 9.04 -6.97 6.55
C GLU A 159 7.61 -7.08 6.00
N LEU A 160 6.75 -7.81 6.68
CA LEU A 160 5.34 -7.89 6.31
C LEU A 160 4.59 -6.65 6.78
N LEU A 161 3.87 -6.02 5.84
CA LEU A 161 2.96 -4.90 6.10
C LEU A 161 1.54 -5.40 6.36
N ALA A 162 1.09 -6.38 5.58
CA ALA A 162 -0.20 -7.03 5.78
C ALA A 162 -0.21 -8.45 5.22
N ARG A 163 -1.08 -9.29 5.78
CA ARG A 163 -1.26 -10.67 5.32
C ARG A 163 -2.25 -10.80 4.18
N GLN A 164 -3.11 -9.80 4.04
CA GLN A 164 -4.13 -9.72 3.00
C GLN A 164 -4.22 -8.29 2.50
N ALA A 165 -4.51 -8.14 1.21
CA ALA A 165 -4.71 -6.85 0.59
C ALA A 165 -5.76 -6.94 -0.52
N LEU A 166 -6.37 -5.80 -0.84
CA LEU A 166 -7.25 -5.63 -1.99
C LEU A 166 -6.65 -4.61 -2.97
N PRO A 167 -6.90 -4.76 -4.28
CA PRO A 167 -6.56 -3.71 -5.22
C PRO A 167 -7.49 -2.51 -4.98
N ALA A 168 -6.96 -1.30 -5.07
CA ALA A 168 -7.71 -0.08 -4.85
C ALA A 168 -7.32 0.98 -5.87
N ALA A 169 -8.25 1.89 -6.14
CA ALA A 169 -7.97 3.12 -6.86
C ALA A 169 -8.19 4.32 -5.96
N VAL A 170 -7.26 5.27 -6.02
CA VAL A 170 -7.33 6.50 -5.23
C VAL A 170 -7.37 7.71 -6.17
N ARG A 171 -8.24 8.67 -5.88
CA ARG A 171 -8.18 10.02 -6.49
C ARG A 171 -7.90 11.04 -5.42
N VAL A 172 -6.79 11.74 -5.60
CA VAL A 172 -6.30 12.78 -4.70
C VAL A 172 -6.83 14.13 -5.21
N PRO A 173 -7.51 14.94 -4.38
CA PRO A 173 -7.88 16.30 -4.76
C PRO A 173 -6.63 17.18 -4.93
N ASP A 174 -6.66 18.09 -5.90
CA ASP A 174 -5.66 19.15 -6.03
C ASP A 174 -5.90 20.29 -5.01
N ALA A 175 -5.04 21.31 -5.04
CA ALA A 175 -5.16 22.49 -4.17
C ALA A 175 -6.48 23.27 -4.35
N ARG A 176 -7.24 23.05 -5.43
CA ARG A 176 -8.55 23.64 -5.70
C ARG A 176 -9.70 22.70 -5.35
N GLY A 177 -9.41 21.52 -4.77
CA GLY A 177 -10.39 20.49 -4.43
C GLY A 177 -10.85 19.65 -5.62
N GLN A 178 -10.25 19.79 -6.80
CA GLN A 178 -10.63 18.99 -7.98
C GLN A 178 -9.96 17.62 -7.94
N LEU A 179 -10.75 16.55 -8.08
CA LEU A 179 -10.23 15.18 -8.07
C LEU A 179 -9.41 14.88 -9.32
N ARG A 180 -8.13 14.56 -9.10
CA ARG A 180 -7.20 14.14 -10.15
C ARG A 180 -7.53 12.75 -10.72
N ASN A 181 -6.73 12.33 -11.68
CA ASN A 181 -6.79 10.99 -12.26
C ASN A 181 -6.54 9.93 -11.18
N ALA A 182 -7.25 8.82 -11.30
CA ALA A 182 -7.08 7.72 -10.38
C ALA A 182 -5.66 7.15 -10.48
N VAL A 183 -5.10 6.78 -9.33
CA VAL A 183 -3.82 6.10 -9.21
C VAL A 183 -4.02 4.75 -8.51
N ARG A 184 -3.13 3.81 -8.81
CA ARG A 184 -3.11 2.49 -8.16
C ARG A 184 -2.81 2.65 -6.67
N ALA A 185 -3.52 1.90 -5.86
CA ALA A 185 -3.24 1.70 -4.45
C ALA A 185 -3.52 0.24 -4.07
N LEU A 186 -3.00 -0.20 -2.93
CA LEU A 186 -3.43 -1.43 -2.27
C LEU A 186 -4.09 -1.04 -0.95
N LEU A 187 -5.28 -1.59 -0.68
CA LEU A 187 -5.86 -1.55 0.65
C LEU A 187 -5.27 -2.72 1.44
N LEU A 188 -4.47 -2.42 2.46
CA LEU A 188 -3.88 -3.41 3.35
C LEU A 188 -4.86 -3.71 4.49
N ARG A 189 -5.14 -4.99 4.73
CA ARG A 189 -6.01 -5.41 5.84
C ARG A 189 -5.20 -5.56 7.13
N GLY A 190 -5.60 -4.83 8.15
CA GLY A 190 -5.15 -4.98 9.53
C GLY A 190 -6.35 -5.05 10.48
N ASP A 191 -6.09 -5.36 11.75
CA ASP A 191 -7.14 -5.65 12.72
C ASP A 191 -7.97 -4.41 13.11
N ASP A 192 -7.37 -3.22 13.15
CA ASP A 192 -8.00 -2.03 13.72
C ASP A 192 -8.20 -0.84 12.76
N HIS A 193 -7.54 -0.84 11.60
CA HIS A 193 -7.55 0.32 10.70
C HIS A 193 -7.26 -0.06 9.26
N GLU A 194 -7.86 0.71 8.34
CA GLU A 194 -7.59 0.62 6.92
C GLU A 194 -6.31 1.39 6.57
N GLN A 195 -5.41 0.74 5.83
CA GLN A 195 -4.22 1.39 5.30
C GLN A 195 -4.22 1.35 3.78
N LEU A 196 -3.98 2.49 3.15
CA LEU A 196 -3.77 2.59 1.72
C LEU A 196 -2.28 2.72 1.43
N LEU A 197 -1.75 1.75 0.67
CA LEU A 197 -0.40 1.77 0.15
C LEU A 197 -0.40 2.26 -1.29
N LEU A 198 0.35 3.32 -1.60
CA LEU A 198 0.45 3.89 -2.93
C LEU A 198 1.85 4.46 -3.17
N THR A 199 2.13 4.89 -4.41
CA THR A 199 3.36 5.63 -4.69
C THR A 199 3.37 6.96 -3.93
N THR A 200 4.55 7.41 -3.50
CA THR A 200 4.72 8.68 -2.79
C THR A 200 4.02 9.82 -3.52
N LEU A 201 3.21 10.59 -2.79
CA LEU A 201 2.57 11.79 -3.32
C LEU A 201 3.59 12.94 -3.35
N ASN A 202 3.75 13.56 -4.53
CA ASN A 202 4.69 14.68 -4.72
C ASN A 202 4.17 16.03 -4.22
N GLU A 203 2.94 16.07 -3.72
CA GLU A 203 2.21 17.27 -3.26
C GLU A 203 1.91 17.15 -1.76
N THR A 204 1.44 18.24 -1.15
CA THR A 204 0.94 18.21 0.22
C THR A 204 -0.16 17.15 0.34
N ILE A 205 -0.03 16.27 1.33
CA ILE A 205 -1.00 15.21 1.60
C ILE A 205 -2.35 15.88 1.93
N PRO A 206 -3.43 15.58 1.18
CA PRO A 206 -4.73 16.19 1.45
C PRO A 206 -5.33 15.64 2.74
N VAL A 207 -6.39 16.29 3.22
CA VAL A 207 -7.15 15.82 4.40
C VAL A 207 -8.02 14.61 4.07
N ALA A 208 -8.46 14.49 2.82
CA ALA A 208 -9.30 13.40 2.36
C ALA A 208 -9.03 13.05 0.89
N LEU A 209 -9.39 11.85 0.50
CA LEU A 209 -9.28 11.32 -0.86
C LEU A 209 -10.50 10.47 -1.22
N GLU A 210 -10.73 10.24 -2.51
CA GLU A 210 -11.72 9.25 -2.97
C GLU A 210 -11.03 7.89 -3.12
N VAL A 211 -11.59 6.86 -2.49
CA VAL A 211 -11.16 5.46 -2.62
C VAL A 211 -12.23 4.71 -3.40
N SER A 212 -11.81 3.95 -4.41
CA SER A 212 -12.64 2.97 -5.09
C SER A 212 -12.11 1.56 -4.80
N LEU A 213 -12.98 0.68 -4.31
CA LEU A 213 -12.68 -0.70 -3.94
C LEU A 213 -13.57 -1.66 -4.73
N PRO A 214 -13.05 -2.83 -5.14
CA PRO A 214 -13.87 -3.88 -5.72
C PRO A 214 -14.80 -4.49 -4.69
N GLU A 215 -15.65 -5.38 -5.17
CA GLU A 215 -16.32 -6.37 -4.33
C GLU A 215 -15.29 -7.08 -3.45
N ASP A 216 -15.49 -7.05 -2.13
CA ASP A 216 -14.67 -7.79 -1.20
C ASP A 216 -15.20 -9.22 -1.06
N PRO A 217 -14.44 -10.26 -1.48
CA PRO A 217 -14.87 -11.66 -1.35
C PRO A 217 -15.11 -12.09 0.11
N CYS A 218 -14.52 -11.38 1.07
CA CYS A 218 -14.67 -11.65 2.49
C CYS A 218 -15.83 -10.90 3.15
N ASP A 219 -16.46 -9.95 2.45
CA ASP A 219 -17.64 -9.26 2.95
C ASP A 219 -18.89 -10.11 2.73
N TRP A 220 -19.83 -10.01 3.67
CA TRP A 220 -21.11 -10.72 3.61
C TRP A 220 -22.10 -10.09 2.60
N GLN A 221 -21.82 -8.86 2.14
CA GLN A 221 -22.49 -8.20 1.01
C GLN A 221 -21.43 -7.52 0.11
N PRO A 222 -20.81 -8.27 -0.81
CA PRO A 222 -19.78 -7.73 -1.68
C PRO A 222 -20.43 -6.76 -2.66
N LEU A 223 -20.27 -5.46 -2.42
CA LEU A 223 -20.61 -4.43 -3.39
C LEU A 223 -19.36 -3.60 -3.66
N PRO A 224 -19.06 -3.28 -4.93
CA PRO A 224 -18.00 -2.32 -5.20
C PRO A 224 -18.37 -1.00 -4.55
N SER A 225 -17.39 -0.34 -3.94
CA SER A 225 -17.63 0.90 -3.21
C SER A 225 -16.75 2.04 -3.71
N VAL A 226 -17.34 3.22 -3.83
CA VAL A 226 -16.64 4.48 -4.03
C VAL A 226 -16.99 5.37 -2.85
N ARG A 227 -15.99 5.78 -2.08
CA ARG A 227 -16.19 6.58 -0.86
C ARG A 227 -15.11 7.63 -0.69
N LEU A 228 -15.46 8.70 0.02
CA LEU A 228 -14.46 9.59 0.58
C LEU A 228 -13.88 8.95 1.85
N ALA A 229 -12.56 9.00 1.98
CA ALA A 229 -11.84 8.55 3.16
C ALA A 229 -11.00 9.72 3.70
N GLN A 230 -11.05 9.90 5.02
CA GLN A 230 -10.21 10.88 5.70
C GLN A 230 -8.84 10.28 5.96
N ILE A 231 -7.79 11.07 5.74
CA ILE A 231 -6.41 10.66 6.02
C ILE A 231 -6.10 11.06 7.46
N GLU A 232 -5.88 10.06 8.29
CA GLU A 232 -5.58 10.24 9.71
C GLU A 232 -4.09 10.46 9.94
N SER A 233 -3.28 9.69 9.21
CA SER A 233 -1.83 9.79 9.27
C SER A 233 -1.21 9.31 7.96
N SER A 234 0.03 9.71 7.75
CA SER A 234 0.84 9.24 6.64
C SER A 234 2.24 8.87 7.08
N GLU A 235 2.74 7.77 6.54
CA GLU A 235 4.08 7.26 6.77
C GLU A 235 4.77 6.99 5.43
N ALA A 236 6.01 7.46 5.28
CA ALA A 236 6.84 7.08 4.14
C ALA A 236 7.51 5.73 4.44
N LEU A 237 7.22 4.71 3.64
CA LEU A 237 7.82 3.38 3.81
C LEU A 237 9.20 3.28 3.13
N GLY A 238 9.48 4.20 2.22
CA GLY A 238 10.72 4.31 1.46
C GLY A 238 10.64 5.48 0.49
N PRO A 239 11.59 5.60 -0.46
CA PRO A 239 11.59 6.73 -1.39
C PRO A 239 10.44 6.70 -2.40
N GLY A 240 9.88 5.52 -2.67
CA GLY A 240 8.87 5.33 -3.73
C GLY A 240 7.44 5.09 -3.25
N TYR A 241 7.23 4.81 -1.95
CA TYR A 241 5.95 4.36 -1.42
C TYR A 241 5.56 5.08 -0.13
N GLN A 242 4.27 5.27 0.02
CA GLN A 242 3.63 5.92 1.15
C GLN A 242 2.46 5.06 1.62
N SER A 243 2.36 4.90 2.94
CA SER A 243 1.20 4.34 3.61
C SER A 243 0.36 5.48 4.18
N LEU A 244 -0.95 5.42 3.95
CA LEU A 244 -1.93 6.34 4.51
C LEU A 244 -2.87 5.54 5.40
N ARG A 245 -2.94 5.89 6.68
CA ARG A 245 -4.03 5.41 7.53
C ARG A 245 -5.27 6.21 7.20
N VAL A 246 -6.35 5.51 6.89
CA VAL A 246 -7.60 6.14 6.53
C VAL A 246 -8.75 5.61 7.36
N SER A 247 -9.76 6.46 7.52
CA SER A 247 -11.08 6.07 8.04
C SER A 247 -12.17 6.49 7.06
N ALA A 248 -13.32 5.82 7.15
CA ALA A 248 -14.50 6.25 6.43
C ALA A 248 -14.81 7.70 6.79
N ALA A 249 -14.92 8.58 5.80
CA ALA A 249 -15.27 9.97 6.08
C ALA A 249 -16.66 10.00 6.76
N PRO A 250 -16.85 10.80 7.81
CA PRO A 250 -18.18 11.01 8.36
C PRO A 250 -19.09 11.48 7.23
N ARG A 251 -20.23 10.79 7.06
CA ARG A 251 -21.24 11.16 6.08
C ARG A 251 -21.54 12.65 6.28
N PRO A 252 -21.46 13.51 5.24
CA PRO A 252 -21.79 14.91 5.42
C PRO A 252 -23.20 14.99 5.99
N VAL A 253 -23.34 15.53 7.20
CA VAL A 253 -24.64 15.84 7.76
C VAL A 253 -25.25 16.84 6.79
N ALA A 254 -26.32 16.43 6.11
CA ALA A 254 -27.05 17.33 5.23
C ALA A 254 -27.33 18.59 6.04
N ALA A 255 -26.85 19.74 5.57
CA ALA A 255 -27.19 21.02 6.18
C ALA A 255 -28.71 21.06 6.27
N ALA A 256 -29.23 21.05 7.49
CA ALA A 256 -30.66 21.18 7.72
C ALA A 256 -31.06 22.49 7.03
N ALA A 257 -31.80 22.36 5.93
CA ALA A 257 -32.52 23.47 5.37
C ALA A 257 -33.52 23.90 6.45
N VAL A 258 -33.10 24.86 7.28
CA VAL A 258 -34.01 25.56 8.17
C VAL A 258 -34.91 26.35 7.23
N ALA A 259 -36.07 25.76 6.96
CA ALA A 259 -37.15 26.40 6.25
C ALA A 259 -37.49 27.70 6.99
N GLU A 260 -37.31 28.83 6.32
CA GLU A 260 -38.06 30.04 6.62
C GLU A 260 -39.54 29.65 6.65
N THR A 261 -40.10 29.62 7.85
CA THR A 261 -41.55 29.59 8.04
C THR A 261 -41.96 31.03 8.21
N ASP A 262 -42.34 31.65 7.10
CA ASP A 262 -43.07 32.91 7.06
C ASP A 262 -44.56 32.56 7.22
N ALA A 263 -45.13 32.83 8.40
CA ALA A 263 -46.57 32.90 8.67
C ALA A 263 -46.83 33.60 10.01
#